data_AF-A0A1F8TN55-F1
#
_entry.id   AF-A0A1F8TN55-F1
#
_cell.length_a   1.000
_cell.length_b   1.000
_cell.length_c   1.000
_cell.angle_alpha   90.00
_cell.angle_beta   90.00
_cell.angle_gamma   90.00
#
_symmetry.space_group_name_H-M   'P 1'
#
loop_
_entity.id
_entity.type
_entity.pdbx_description
1 polymer ?
#
loop_
_entity_poly.entity_id
_entity_poly.type
_entity_poly.pdbx_seq_one_letter_code
_entity_poly.pdbx_strand_id
1 'polypeptide(L)'
;MWLRADERTSTEEDAAGWAPRRSGRGPDWYRNLLADPRCRVIIGDREHEARYEPPTDPSSDLRRLVELWRAKYGAEWVQDWYVEKGRVPVKLRLLDVPSVA
;
A
#
# COMPACT_ATOMS: atom_id res chain seq x y z
N MET A 1 -1.38 -5.18 -1.01
CA MET A 1 -2.72 -4.73 -0.60
C MET A 1 -3.00 -3.47 -1.39
N TRP A 2 -3.97 -3.52 -2.30
CA TRP A 2 -4.31 -2.38 -3.16
C TRP A 2 -5.45 -1.63 -2.49
N LEU A 3 -5.27 -0.32 -2.29
CA LEU A 3 -6.38 0.57 -1.97
C LEU A 3 -7.16 0.74 -3.27
N ARG A 4 -8.32 0.10 -3.37
CA ARG A 4 -9.30 0.39 -4.41
C ARG A 4 -9.88 1.76 -4.06
N ALA A 5 -9.41 2.80 -4.75
CA ALA A 5 -10.18 4.03 -4.84
C ALA A 5 -11.39 3.71 -5.72
N ASP A 6 -12.57 4.01 -5.19
CA ASP A 6 -13.92 4.01 -5.77
C ASP A 6 -14.02 3.74 -7.29
N GLU A 7 -14.97 2.90 -7.69
CA GLU A 7 -15.31 2.60 -9.09
C GLU A 7 -15.48 3.89 -9.91
N ARG A 8 -14.42 4.30 -10.61
CA ARG A 8 -14.56 5.10 -11.83
C ARG A 8 -14.67 4.11 -12.97
N THR A 9 -15.80 4.15 -13.69
CA THR A 9 -15.97 3.49 -14.97
C THR A 9 -14.80 3.88 -15.87
N SER A 10 -13.81 2.99 -16.01
CA SER A 10 -12.65 3.21 -16.85
C SER A 10 -13.10 3.10 -18.30
N THR A 11 -13.35 4.23 -18.94
CA THR A 11 -13.45 4.29 -20.40
C THR A 11 -12.05 4.06 -20.99
N GLU A 12 -11.96 3.29 -22.07
CA GLU A 12 -10.71 2.83 -22.70
C GLU A 12 -9.71 3.96 -23.05
N GLU A 13 -10.16 5.23 -23.11
CA GLU A 13 -9.31 6.41 -23.29
C GLU A 13 -8.36 6.70 -22.10
N ASP A 14 -8.68 6.27 -20.88
CA ASP A 14 -7.83 6.52 -19.69
C ASP A 14 -6.55 5.64 -19.67
N ALA A 15 -6.56 4.52 -20.40
CA ALA A 15 -5.39 3.64 -20.49
C ALA A 15 -4.27 4.22 -21.38
N ALA A 16 -4.60 5.15 -22.28
CA ALA A 16 -3.64 5.81 -23.16
C ALA A 16 -2.93 7.03 -22.53
N GLY A 17 -3.28 7.39 -21.28
CA GLY A 17 -2.88 8.64 -20.65
C GLY A 17 -1.98 8.53 -19.41
N TRP A 18 -1.51 7.33 -19.01
CA TRP A 18 -0.60 7.21 -17.87
C TRP A 18 0.83 7.67 -18.24
N ALA A 19 0.96 8.98 -18.45
CA ALA A 19 2.24 9.63 -18.26
C ALA A 19 2.51 9.65 -16.75
N PRO A 20 3.63 9.09 -16.25
CA PRO A 20 4.02 9.27 -14.87
C PRO A 20 4.23 10.78 -14.65
N ARG A 21 3.25 11.45 -14.04
CA ARG A 21 3.47 12.79 -13.53
C ARG A 21 4.62 12.69 -12.54
N ARG A 22 5.79 13.22 -12.93
CA ARG A 22 6.93 13.46 -12.03
C ARG A 22 6.53 14.55 -11.03
N SER A 23 5.57 14.27 -10.16
CA SER A 23 5.33 15.09 -8.98
C SER A 23 6.18 14.51 -7.87
N GLY A 24 7.21 15.24 -7.44
CA GLY A 24 8.02 14.90 -6.26
C GLY A 24 7.22 14.88 -4.94
N ARG A 25 5.90 15.05 -5.00
CA ARG A 25 4.96 14.85 -3.90
C ARG A 25 4.38 13.44 -4.08
N GLY A 26 4.64 12.55 -3.13
CA GLY A 26 4.07 11.20 -3.11
C GLY A 26 2.54 11.19 -3.23
N PRO A 27 1.93 10.01 -3.40
CA PRO A 27 0.50 9.90 -3.70
C PRO A 27 -0.36 10.50 -2.59
N ASP A 28 -1.49 11.10 -2.96
CA ASP A 28 -2.35 11.83 -2.02
C ASP A 28 -2.87 10.97 -0.87
N TRP A 29 -3.18 9.69 -1.12
CA TRP A 29 -3.58 8.76 -0.07
C TRP A 29 -2.51 8.63 1.04
N TYR A 30 -1.23 8.64 0.67
CA TYR A 30 -0.14 8.50 1.64
C TYR A 30 0.02 9.77 2.46
N ARG A 31 -0.10 10.94 1.81
CA ARG A 31 -0.08 12.23 2.49
C ARG A 31 -1.23 12.37 3.48
N ASN A 32 -2.42 11.88 3.12
CA ASN A 32 -3.58 11.89 4.00
C ASN A 32 -3.33 10.99 5.22
N LEU A 33 -2.75 9.79 5.03
CA LEU A 33 -2.37 8.91 6.15
C LEU A 33 -1.30 9.51 7.08
N LEU A 34 -0.39 10.32 6.55
CA LEU A 34 0.59 11.05 7.36
C LEU A 34 -0.07 12.16 8.19
N ALA A 35 -1.12 12.79 7.66
CA ALA A 35 -1.84 13.87 8.33
C ALA A 35 -2.86 13.35 9.37
N ASP A 36 -3.59 12.29 9.04
CA ASP A 36 -4.47 11.55 9.95
C ASP A 36 -4.20 10.04 9.80
N PRO A 37 -3.64 9.37 10.82
CA PRO A 37 -3.31 7.96 10.73
C PRO A 37 -4.55 7.06 10.78
N ARG A 38 -5.76 7.59 11.06
CA ARG A 38 -6.98 6.80 11.05
C ARG A 38 -7.46 6.60 9.62
N CYS A 39 -7.79 5.37 9.28
CA CYS A 39 -8.32 5.03 7.96
C CYS A 39 -9.24 3.83 8.03
N ARG A 40 -9.88 3.55 6.91
CA ARG A 40 -10.64 2.33 6.70
C ARG A 40 -10.10 1.59 5.50
N VAL A 41 -10.09 0.27 5.58
CA VAL A 41 -9.63 -0.60 4.50
C VAL A 41 -10.63 -1.69 4.23
N ILE A 42 -10.82 -2.03 2.96
CA ILE A 42 -11.66 -3.14 2.55
C ILE A 42 -10.75 -4.34 2.27
N ILE A 43 -10.96 -5.45 2.98
CA ILE A 43 -10.22 -6.70 2.81
C ILE A 43 -11.26 -7.80 2.55
N GLY A 44 -11.23 -8.36 1.34
CA GLY A 44 -12.31 -9.24 0.89
C GLY A 44 -13.61 -8.47 0.75
N ASP A 45 -14.64 -8.91 1.46
CA ASP A 45 -15.99 -8.33 1.51
C ASP A 45 -16.23 -7.50 2.80
N ARG A 46 -15.20 -7.27 3.61
CA ARG A 46 -15.31 -6.59 4.90
C ARG A 46 -14.54 -5.28 4.93
N GLU A 47 -15.18 -4.26 5.50
CA GLU A 47 -14.55 -3.00 5.85
C GLU A 47 -14.00 -3.09 7.27
N HIS A 48 -12.76 -2.62 7.46
CA HIS A 48 -12.04 -2.63 8.72
C HIS A 48 -11.60 -1.24 9.12
N GLU A 49 -11.74 -0.91 10.40
CA GLU A 49 -11.06 0.25 10.97
C GLU A 49 -9.57 -0.04 11.13
N ALA A 50 -8.73 0.89 10.68
CA ALA A 50 -7.29 0.71 10.72
C ALA A 50 -6.57 1.99 11.13
N ARG A 51 -5.38 1.81 11.69
CA ARG A 51 -4.45 2.90 12.00
C ARG A 51 -3.12 2.70 11.30
N TYR A 52 -2.66 3.72 10.59
CA TYR A 52 -1.30 3.77 10.06
C TYR A 52 -0.28 3.80 11.20
N GLU A 53 0.70 2.91 11.09
CA GLU A 53 1.86 2.84 11.98
C GLU A 53 3.12 3.12 11.17
N PRO A 54 3.79 4.26 11.42
CA PRO A 54 5.07 4.55 10.81
C PRO A 54 6.08 3.43 11.09
N PRO A 55 6.84 2.96 10.08
CA PRO A 55 7.92 2.01 10.28
C PRO A 55 8.97 2.56 11.24
N THR A 56 9.41 1.76 12.22
CA THR A 56 10.57 2.09 13.07
C THR A 56 11.89 1.77 12.37
N ASP A 57 11.89 0.72 11.52
CA ASP A 57 12.98 0.37 10.61
C ASP A 57 12.40 0.15 9.20
N PRO A 58 12.36 1.22 8.37
CA PRO A 58 11.80 1.14 7.02
C PRO A 58 12.47 0.08 6.13
N SER A 59 13.76 -0.18 6.33
CA SER A 59 14.51 -1.12 5.49
C SER A 59 14.15 -2.56 5.81
N SER A 60 14.08 -2.91 7.09
CA SER A 60 13.68 -4.25 7.53
C SER A 60 12.20 -4.51 7.25
N ASP A 61 11.33 -3.53 7.47
CA ASP A 61 9.90 -3.64 7.17
C ASP A 61 9.65 -3.83 5.66
N LEU A 62 10.43 -3.12 4.81
CA LEU A 62 10.34 -3.28 3.36
C LEU A 62 10.77 -4.68 2.90
N ARG A 63 11.87 -5.21 3.45
CA ARG A 63 12.31 -6.58 3.15
C ARG A 63 11.23 -7.60 3.53
N ARG A 64 10.64 -7.46 4.72
CA ARG A 64 9.55 -8.34 5.15
C ARG A 64 8.33 -8.25 4.22
N LEU A 65 7.98 -7.04 3.79
CA LEU A 65 6.86 -6.84 2.86
C LEU A 65 7.12 -7.48 1.49
N VAL A 66 8.34 -7.37 0.97
CA VAL A 66 8.76 -8.01 -0.28
C VAL A 66 8.64 -9.53 -0.18
N GLU A 67 9.09 -10.13 0.92
CA GLU A 67 8.93 -11.58 1.14
C GLU A 67 7.46 -12.02 1.18
N LEU A 68 6.59 -11.25 1.84
CA LEU A 68 5.14 -11.51 1.83
C LEU A 68 4.55 -11.42 0.41
N TRP A 69 5.04 -10.49 -0.42
CA TRP A 69 4.61 -10.40 -1.81
C TRP A 69 5.11 -11.56 -2.65
N ARG A 70 6.36 -12.00 -2.46
CA ARG A 70 6.92 -13.18 -3.13
C ARG A 70 6.09 -14.42 -2.81
N ALA A 71 5.75 -14.61 -1.54
CA ALA A 71 4.91 -15.72 -1.10
C ALA A 71 3.50 -15.66 -1.71
N LYS A 72 2.94 -14.45 -1.91
CA LYS A 72 1.58 -14.27 -2.45
C LYS A 72 1.51 -14.36 -3.98
N TYR A 73 2.48 -13.77 -4.68
CA TYR A 73 2.42 -13.54 -6.12
C TYR A 73 3.41 -14.39 -6.92
N GLY A 74 4.37 -15.06 -6.27
CA GLY A 74 5.50 -15.72 -6.92
C GLY A 74 6.74 -14.83 -6.91
N ALA A 75 7.91 -15.43 -6.71
CA ALA A 75 9.17 -14.71 -6.63
C ALA A 75 9.56 -14.06 -7.97
N GLU A 76 9.14 -14.66 -9.08
CA GLU A 76 9.36 -14.17 -10.44
C GLU A 76 8.65 -12.82 -10.71
N TRP A 77 7.57 -12.52 -9.97
CA TRP A 77 6.80 -11.29 -10.10
C TRP A 77 7.27 -10.18 -9.16
N VAL A 78 8.13 -10.49 -8.18
CA VAL A 78 8.58 -9.55 -7.14
C VAL A 78 10.11 -9.45 -7.12
N GLN A 79 10.56 -8.47 -7.90
CA GLN A 79 11.97 -8.20 -8.20
C GLN A 79 12.63 -7.31 -7.14
N ASP A 80 13.97 -7.37 -7.03
CA ASP A 80 14.73 -6.68 -5.97
C ASP A 80 14.68 -5.14 -6.04
N TRP A 81 14.27 -4.57 -7.19
CA TRP A 81 14.17 -3.12 -7.37
C TRP A 81 13.24 -2.45 -6.36
N TYR A 82 12.31 -3.18 -5.74
CA TYR A 82 11.47 -2.66 -4.65
C TYR A 82 12.29 -2.14 -3.46
N VAL A 83 13.42 -2.81 -3.14
CA VAL A 83 14.32 -2.42 -2.05
C VAL A 83 15.28 -1.31 -2.49
N GLU A 84 15.83 -1.44 -3.70
CA GLU A 84 16.84 -0.51 -4.23
C GLU A 84 16.33 0.92 -4.41
N LYS A 85 15.02 1.08 -4.69
CA LYS A 85 14.40 2.39 -4.91
C LYS A 85 14.03 3.14 -3.63
N GLY A 86 14.36 2.61 -2.45
CA GLY A 86 14.09 3.29 -1.17
C GLY A 86 12.59 3.53 -0.92
N ARG A 87 11.74 2.58 -1.30
CA ARG A 87 10.29 2.67 -1.08
C ARG A 87 10.00 2.69 0.43
N VAL A 88 9.01 3.46 0.84
CA VAL A 88 8.55 3.46 2.24
C VAL A 88 7.42 2.43 2.37
N PRO A 89 7.57 1.38 3.19
CA PRO A 89 6.49 0.44 3.44
C PRO A 89 5.37 1.13 4.24
N VAL A 90 4.13 0.76 3.94
CA VAL A 90 2.95 1.23 4.68
C VAL A 90 2.39 0.09 5.50
N LYS A 91 2.39 0.27 6.82
CA LYS A 91 1.86 -0.69 7.78
C LYS A 91 0.57 -0.15 8.38
N LEU A 92 -0.49 -0.93 8.31
CA LEU A 92 -1.78 -0.62 8.94
C LEU A 92 -2.06 -1.66 10.01
N ARG A 93 -2.42 -1.22 11.21
CA ARG A 93 -2.95 -2.08 12.27
C ARG A 93 -4.48 -2.04 12.23
N LEU A 94 -5.10 -3.19 12.05
CA LEU A 94 -6.55 -3.33 12.15
C LEU A 94 -6.97 -3.16 13.63
N LEU A 95 -8.03 -2.41 13.88
CA LEU A 95 -8.50 -2.06 15.22
C LEU A 95 -9.67 -2.93 15.68
N ASP A 96 -10.34 -3.58 14.73
CA ASP A 96 -11.54 -4.38 14.89
C ASP A 96 -11.28 -5.89 14.82
N VAL A 97 -10.03 -6.27 14.53
CA VAL A 97 -9.59 -7.66 14.58
C VAL A 97 -8.87 -7.89 15.92
N PRO A 98 -9.29 -8.88 16.74
CA PRO A 98 -8.59 -9.20 17.97
C PRO A 98 -7.14 -9.59 17.64
N SER A 99 -6.17 -8.97 18.32
CA SER A 99 -4.76 -9.34 18.19
C SER A 99 -4.60 -10.83 18.48
N VAL A 100 -4.11 -11.59 17.51
CA VAL A 100 -3.72 -12.98 17.72
C VAL A 100 -2.53 -12.96 18.67
N ALA A 101 -2.71 -13.56 19.86
CA ALA A 101 -1.70 -13.72 20.89
C ALA A 101 -0.64 -14.76 20.48
#